data_AF-A0AAJ8JRM2-F1
#
_entry.id   AF-A0AAJ8JRM2-F1
#
_cell.length_a   1.000
_cell.length_b   1.000
_cell.length_c   1.000
_cell.angle_alpha   90.00
_cell.angle_beta   90.00
_cell.angle_gamma   90.00
#
_symmetry.space_group_name_H-M   'P 1'
#
loop_
_entity.id
_entity.type
_entity.pdbx_description
1 polymer ?
#
loop_
_entity_poly.entity_id
_entity_poly.type
_entity_poly.pdbx_seq_one_letter_code
_entity_poly.pdbx_strand_id
1 'polypeptide(L)'
;MQFDISGGIEPVRIFAEEIKGFEYIGDSQLSDGRRLSSVEDAAPDGGQAIFDTVETDENGESMSENGEYACNCTSTNGESLCTAGKGDMCDCVGQFGNFYSEPGATENPQQLLNLDALPENLPLVECSPACTCYDQCAKKVTQGGVCVPLSVRRAAYGLGLFYTPQEPLVLPKGTFLSLYAGEYLTQSEAHSRWSAISVKDKEKGRGNYTLSLRTPGQTIHIDPRWKGNVGRFLNHSCEPNCVLHYVRWGIGRGWARVAIFTNRNIRPEEELTFDYANASGQCQLTDQLLEESTTSTERTRCLCGTNRCRGWMPFDEYL
;
A
#
# COMPACT_ATOMS: atom_id res chain seq x y z
N MET A 1 30.08 6.12 8.09
CA MET A 1 30.11 5.07 7.04
C MET A 1 28.96 5.31 6.08
N GLN A 2 29.29 5.62 4.83
CA GLN A 2 28.42 6.10 3.75
C GLN A 2 28.32 4.98 2.72
N PHE A 3 27.12 4.51 2.35
CA PHE A 3 26.91 3.38 1.42
C PHE A 3 25.54 3.42 0.72
N ASP A 4 25.60 3.83 -0.54
CA ASP A 4 24.87 3.33 -1.70
C ASP A 4 23.33 3.38 -1.79
N ILE A 5 22.89 3.82 -2.97
CA ILE A 5 21.54 4.12 -3.45
C ILE A 5 21.44 3.58 -4.87
N SER A 6 20.23 3.14 -5.24
CA SER A 6 19.74 2.77 -6.58
C SER A 6 19.93 1.30 -6.99
N GLY A 7 18.80 0.63 -7.24
CA GLY A 7 18.76 -0.70 -7.86
C GLY A 7 17.46 -1.51 -7.71
N GLY A 8 16.59 -1.20 -6.73
CA GLY A 8 15.39 -2.02 -6.45
C GLY A 8 15.70 -3.39 -5.84
N ILE A 9 14.69 -4.02 -5.23
CA ILE A 9 14.69 -5.28 -4.44
C ILE A 9 15.41 -5.24 -3.05
N GLU A 10 15.52 -4.03 -2.46
CA GLU A 10 15.90 -3.71 -1.06
C GLU A 10 17.29 -4.14 -0.55
N PRO A 11 18.11 -3.15 -0.11
CA PRO A 11 18.10 -2.83 1.32
C PRO A 11 18.04 -1.32 1.54
N VAL A 12 16.88 -0.83 1.97
CA VAL A 12 16.76 0.52 2.55
C VAL A 12 17.64 0.57 3.81
N ARG A 13 18.26 1.72 4.12
CA ARG A 13 19.02 1.90 5.37
C ARG A 13 18.04 2.14 6.51
N ILE A 14 17.45 1.07 7.04
CA ILE A 14 16.23 1.21 7.87
C ILE A 14 16.53 1.48 9.33
N PHE A 15 17.67 1.04 9.87
CA PHE A 15 17.91 1.15 11.31
C PHE A 15 19.35 1.49 11.68
N ALA A 16 19.49 2.44 12.60
CA ALA A 16 20.66 2.52 13.48
C ALA A 16 20.54 1.57 14.69
N GLU A 17 19.32 1.12 15.02
CA GLU A 17 18.99 0.27 16.18
C GLU A 17 18.04 -0.85 15.75
N GLU A 18 18.45 -2.13 15.88
CA GLU A 18 17.62 -3.29 15.56
C GLU A 18 16.35 -3.32 16.43
N ILE A 19 15.17 -3.40 15.80
CA ILE A 19 13.93 -3.72 16.52
C ILE A 19 13.98 -5.22 16.86
N LYS A 20 14.22 -5.54 18.13
CA LYS A 20 14.35 -6.93 18.60
C LYS A 20 13.10 -7.76 18.25
N GLY A 21 13.32 -8.79 17.44
CA GLY A 21 12.29 -9.74 17.00
C GLY A 21 11.44 -9.27 15.82
N PHE A 22 11.87 -8.24 15.10
CA PHE A 22 11.22 -7.77 13.89
C PHE A 22 11.92 -8.34 12.64
N GLU A 23 11.14 -8.96 11.76
CA GLU A 23 11.57 -9.48 10.46
C GLU A 23 11.21 -8.47 9.37
N TYR A 24 12.19 -8.11 8.55
CA TYR A 24 11.97 -7.21 7.42
C TYR A 24 11.59 -8.00 6.15
N ILE A 25 10.48 -7.65 5.51
CA ILE A 25 9.96 -8.33 4.31
C ILE A 25 9.66 -7.32 3.19
N GLY A 26 9.94 -7.68 1.93
CA GLY A 26 9.63 -6.84 0.76
C GLY A 26 8.24 -7.08 0.16
N ASP A 27 7.70 -8.30 0.28
CA ASP A 27 6.34 -8.67 -0.15
C ASP A 27 5.53 -9.19 1.04
N SER A 28 4.21 -8.98 0.99
CA SER A 28 3.28 -9.37 2.05
C SER A 28 3.10 -10.89 2.11
N GLN A 29 2.78 -11.40 3.31
CA GLN A 29 2.64 -12.83 3.57
C GLN A 29 1.33 -13.12 4.30
N LEU A 30 0.79 -14.33 4.13
CA LEU A 30 -0.29 -14.86 4.98
C LEU A 30 0.22 -15.14 6.40
N SER A 31 -0.69 -15.30 7.37
CA SER A 31 -0.33 -15.66 8.76
C SER A 31 0.45 -16.98 8.88
N ASP A 32 0.33 -17.88 7.89
CA ASP A 32 1.10 -19.12 7.78
C ASP A 32 2.50 -18.96 7.13
N GLY A 33 2.85 -17.76 6.68
CA GLY A 33 4.15 -17.41 6.09
C GLY A 33 4.26 -17.55 4.57
N ARG A 34 3.21 -18.00 3.86
CA ARG A 34 3.22 -18.02 2.39
C ARG A 34 3.18 -16.60 1.82
N ARG A 35 3.98 -16.32 0.78
CA ARG A 35 4.00 -15.01 0.09
C ARG A 35 2.77 -14.85 -0.80
N LEU A 36 2.13 -13.69 -0.76
CA LEU A 36 0.95 -13.43 -1.60
C LEU A 36 1.23 -13.53 -3.10
N SER A 37 2.47 -13.30 -3.54
CA SER A 37 2.86 -13.47 -4.94
C SER A 37 2.77 -14.92 -5.44
N SER A 38 2.75 -15.89 -4.54
CA SER A 38 2.84 -17.33 -4.82
C SER A 38 1.56 -18.11 -4.51
N VAL A 39 0.52 -17.42 -4.05
CA VAL A 39 -0.75 -18.04 -3.63
C VAL A 39 -1.83 -17.69 -4.65
N GLU A 40 -2.61 -18.68 -5.06
CA GLU A 40 -3.83 -18.50 -5.88
C GLU A 40 -4.92 -17.76 -5.08
N ASP A 41 -6.01 -17.30 -5.72
CA ASP A 41 -7.01 -16.37 -5.16
C ASP A 41 -7.88 -16.92 -3.99
N ALA A 42 -7.49 -18.00 -3.32
CA ALA A 42 -8.25 -18.58 -2.22
C ALA A 42 -8.03 -17.78 -0.92
N ALA A 43 -8.99 -16.95 -0.54
CA ALA A 43 -8.97 -16.22 0.74
C ALA A 43 -8.84 -17.19 1.93
N PRO A 44 -8.24 -16.77 3.07
CA PRO A 44 -7.89 -17.66 4.17
C PRO A 44 -9.09 -18.33 4.86
N ASP A 45 -10.30 -17.81 4.64
CA ASP A 45 -11.55 -18.26 5.29
C ASP A 45 -12.50 -19.02 4.36
N GLY A 46 -12.06 -19.48 3.18
CA GLY A 46 -12.95 -20.14 2.22
C GLY A 46 -14.02 -19.23 1.60
N GLY A 47 -13.93 -17.93 1.86
CA GLY A 47 -14.60 -16.92 1.05
C GLY A 47 -13.98 -16.92 -0.34
N GLN A 48 -14.79 -17.08 -1.38
CA GLN A 48 -14.36 -16.68 -2.72
C GLN A 48 -13.90 -15.22 -2.64
N ALA A 49 -12.83 -14.88 -3.35
CA ALA A 49 -12.56 -13.48 -3.66
C ALA A 49 -13.72 -12.97 -4.53
N ILE A 50 -14.84 -12.58 -3.91
CA ILE A 50 -16.03 -12.08 -4.61
C ILE A 50 -15.68 -10.67 -5.11
N PHE A 51 -14.98 -10.60 -6.23
CA PHE A 51 -14.72 -9.37 -6.97
C PHE A 51 -15.01 -9.56 -8.46
N ASP A 52 -15.91 -10.49 -8.79
CA ASP A 52 -16.46 -10.71 -10.13
C ASP A 52 -17.44 -9.64 -10.59
N THR A 53 -17.53 -8.49 -9.90
CA THR A 53 -18.26 -7.33 -10.42
C THR A 53 -17.35 -6.44 -11.26
N VAL A 54 -16.69 -7.04 -12.26
CA VAL A 54 -16.56 -6.38 -13.56
C VAL A 54 -17.74 -6.90 -14.35
N GLU A 55 -18.60 -5.98 -14.76
CA GLU A 55 -19.86 -6.21 -15.49
C GLU A 55 -19.78 -7.44 -16.40
N THR A 56 -20.71 -8.38 -16.20
CA THR A 56 -21.07 -9.31 -17.27
C THR A 56 -21.43 -8.47 -18.48
N ASP A 57 -20.79 -8.72 -19.61
CA ASP A 57 -21.23 -8.14 -20.87
C ASP A 57 -22.69 -8.52 -21.13
N GLU A 58 -23.38 -7.75 -21.98
CA GLU A 58 -24.80 -7.96 -22.31
C GLU A 58 -25.09 -9.35 -22.94
N ASN A 59 -24.04 -10.16 -23.18
CA ASN A 59 -24.10 -11.49 -23.80
C ASN A 59 -23.93 -12.64 -22.80
N GLY A 60 -23.60 -12.37 -21.54
CA GLY A 60 -23.53 -13.41 -20.51
C GLY A 60 -22.42 -14.45 -20.77
N GLU A 61 -21.35 -14.08 -21.46
CA GLU A 61 -20.18 -14.95 -21.58
C GLU A 61 -19.30 -14.77 -20.34
N SER A 62 -19.19 -15.85 -19.55
CA SER A 62 -18.23 -15.96 -18.46
C SER A 62 -16.81 -15.76 -19.00
N MET A 63 -16.11 -14.72 -18.56
CA MET A 63 -14.65 -14.66 -18.69
C MET A 63 -14.04 -15.92 -18.07
N SER A 64 -13.04 -16.49 -18.77
CA SER A 64 -12.39 -17.78 -18.49
C SER A 64 -12.50 -18.29 -17.04
N GLU A 65 -13.04 -19.50 -16.88
CA GLU A 65 -13.19 -20.23 -15.60
C GLU A 65 -11.88 -20.41 -14.80
N ASN A 66 -10.73 -19.99 -15.34
CA ASN A 66 -9.41 -20.10 -14.70
C ASN A 66 -8.85 -18.80 -14.10
N GLY A 67 -9.54 -17.66 -14.16
CA GLY A 67 -9.17 -16.45 -13.38
C GLY A 67 -7.79 -15.81 -13.68
N GLU A 68 -6.97 -16.38 -14.55
CA GLU A 68 -5.67 -15.83 -14.93
C GLU A 68 -5.83 -14.72 -15.98
N TYR A 69 -5.23 -13.56 -15.71
CA TYR A 69 -5.04 -12.51 -16.71
C TYR A 69 -3.55 -12.37 -17.05
N ALA A 70 -3.24 -12.37 -18.34
CA ALA A 70 -1.89 -12.20 -18.84
C ALA A 70 -1.91 -11.51 -20.20
N CYS A 71 -1.01 -10.56 -20.43
CA CYS A 71 -0.78 -10.00 -21.75
C CYS A 71 0.38 -10.73 -22.45
N ASN A 72 0.32 -10.77 -23.78
CA ASN A 72 1.38 -11.30 -24.64
C ASN A 72 2.34 -10.22 -25.19
N CYS A 73 2.35 -9.04 -24.58
CA CYS A 73 3.12 -7.89 -25.06
C CYS A 73 4.62 -8.17 -25.02
N THR A 74 5.26 -8.09 -26.18
CA THR A 74 6.73 -8.08 -26.31
C THR A 74 7.22 -6.66 -26.58
N SER A 75 8.43 -6.33 -26.12
CA SER A 75 9.01 -5.02 -26.47
C SER A 75 9.31 -4.99 -27.97
N THR A 76 8.67 -4.07 -28.68
CA THR A 76 8.99 -3.81 -30.10
C THR A 76 9.95 -2.62 -30.13
N ASN A 77 11.18 -2.83 -30.60
CA ASN A 77 12.21 -1.78 -30.71
C ASN A 77 12.53 -1.03 -29.39
N GLY A 78 12.33 -1.65 -28.23
CA GLY A 78 12.56 -1.00 -26.93
C GLY A 78 11.36 -0.20 -26.38
N GLU A 79 10.24 -0.14 -27.10
CA GLU A 79 9.01 0.48 -26.61
C GLU A 79 8.16 -0.52 -25.82
N SER A 80 7.59 -0.07 -24.70
CA SER A 80 6.58 -0.82 -23.95
C SER A 80 5.22 -0.67 -24.63
N LEU A 81 4.49 -1.77 -24.79
CA LEU A 81 3.07 -1.73 -25.20
C LEU A 81 2.13 -1.60 -24.00
N CYS A 82 2.62 -1.85 -22.79
CA CYS A 82 1.83 -1.83 -21.57
C CYS A 82 1.71 -0.41 -20.98
N THR A 83 1.65 0.64 -21.81
CA THR A 83 1.54 2.04 -21.36
C THR A 83 0.12 2.57 -21.48
N ALA A 84 -0.17 3.68 -20.80
CA ALA A 84 -1.49 4.31 -20.87
C ALA A 84 -1.83 4.75 -22.31
N GLY A 85 -0.86 5.29 -23.04
CA GLY A 85 -1.02 5.78 -24.41
C GLY A 85 -1.19 4.68 -25.46
N LYS A 86 -0.81 3.43 -25.18
CA LYS A 86 -0.96 2.29 -26.09
C LYS A 86 -2.26 1.52 -25.86
N GLY A 87 -3.01 1.82 -24.79
CA GLY A 87 -4.41 1.42 -24.62
C GLY A 87 -4.68 -0.07 -24.86
N ASP A 88 -5.51 -0.35 -25.85
CA ASP A 88 -5.97 -1.69 -26.25
C ASP A 88 -4.90 -2.56 -26.93
N MET A 89 -3.71 -2.02 -27.21
CA MET A 89 -2.57 -2.82 -27.71
C MET A 89 -1.99 -3.79 -26.66
N CYS A 90 -2.43 -3.67 -25.40
CA CYS A 90 -2.09 -4.60 -24.32
C CYS A 90 -3.37 -5.07 -23.64
N ASP A 91 -3.62 -6.38 -23.59
CA ASP A 91 -4.81 -6.96 -22.95
C ASP A 91 -5.00 -6.47 -21.50
N CYS A 92 -3.91 -6.40 -20.73
CA CYS A 92 -3.94 -5.90 -19.35
C CYS A 92 -4.29 -4.41 -19.25
N VAL A 93 -3.91 -3.60 -20.24
CA VAL A 93 -4.23 -2.16 -20.27
C VAL A 93 -5.64 -1.95 -20.81
N GLY A 94 -6.05 -2.65 -21.87
CA GLY A 94 -7.41 -2.60 -22.39
C GLY A 94 -8.46 -3.03 -21.34
N GLN A 95 -8.16 -4.07 -20.55
CA GLN A 95 -9.08 -4.58 -19.54
C GLN A 95 -9.11 -3.74 -18.25
N PHE A 96 -7.96 -3.27 -17.76
CA PHE A 96 -7.87 -2.66 -16.42
C PHE A 96 -7.39 -1.20 -16.42
N GLY A 97 -7.04 -0.64 -17.57
CA GLY A 97 -6.37 0.65 -17.70
C GLY A 97 -4.91 0.61 -17.24
N ASN A 98 -4.14 1.64 -17.60
CA ASN A 98 -2.86 1.96 -16.97
C ASN A 98 -2.90 3.42 -16.53
N PHE A 99 -2.70 3.65 -15.23
CA PHE A 99 -2.78 4.97 -14.61
C PHE A 99 -1.40 5.55 -14.27
N TYR A 100 -0.33 4.87 -14.65
CA TYR A 100 1.03 5.38 -14.52
C TYR A 100 1.40 6.26 -15.71
N SER A 101 2.22 7.27 -15.47
CA SER A 101 2.78 8.13 -16.52
C SER A 101 3.57 7.31 -17.53
N GLU A 102 3.68 7.81 -18.77
CA GLU A 102 4.53 7.18 -19.78
C GLU A 102 6.00 7.09 -19.31
N PRO A 103 6.72 5.99 -19.62
CA PRO A 103 8.15 5.89 -19.36
C PRO A 103 8.91 7.07 -19.96
N GLY A 104 9.76 7.73 -19.16
CA GLY A 104 10.55 8.89 -19.60
C GLY A 104 9.76 10.19 -19.80
N ALA A 105 8.46 10.23 -19.49
CA ALA A 105 7.67 11.47 -19.56
C ALA A 105 8.03 12.51 -18.49
N THR A 106 8.76 12.09 -17.45
CA THR A 106 9.20 12.95 -16.36
C THR A 106 10.69 12.78 -16.10
N GLU A 107 11.32 13.76 -15.46
CA GLU A 107 12.69 13.64 -14.97
C GLU A 107 12.82 12.62 -13.81
N ASN A 108 11.70 12.13 -13.26
CA ASN A 108 11.70 11.08 -12.27
C ASN A 108 12.04 9.73 -12.93
N PRO A 109 13.03 8.97 -12.42
CA PRO A 109 13.32 7.64 -12.93
C PRO A 109 12.16 6.65 -12.75
N GLN A 110 11.24 6.91 -11.83
CA GLN A 110 10.02 6.12 -11.65
C GLN A 110 8.84 6.74 -12.39
N GLN A 111 7.96 5.89 -12.93
CA GLN A 111 6.66 6.33 -13.42
C GLN A 111 5.79 6.82 -12.25
N LEU A 112 5.03 7.88 -12.49
CA LEU A 112 4.16 8.51 -11.50
C LEU A 112 2.72 8.00 -11.66
N LEU A 113 2.06 7.67 -10.56
CA LEU A 113 0.63 7.41 -10.54
C LEU A 113 -0.16 8.71 -10.78
N ASN A 114 -1.02 8.70 -11.79
CA ASN A 114 -1.95 9.79 -12.04
C ASN A 114 -3.14 9.70 -11.08
N LEU A 115 -2.98 10.30 -9.89
CA LEU A 115 -4.00 10.33 -8.84
C LEU A 115 -5.32 10.99 -9.28
N ASP A 116 -5.29 11.83 -10.30
CA ASP A 116 -6.46 12.60 -10.74
C ASP A 116 -7.31 11.82 -11.78
N ALA A 117 -6.83 10.66 -12.24
CA ALA A 117 -7.50 9.79 -13.22
C ALA A 117 -7.93 8.44 -12.63
N LEU A 118 -7.82 8.25 -11.31
CA LEU A 118 -8.10 6.97 -10.69
C LEU A 118 -9.61 6.70 -10.58
N PRO A 119 -10.07 5.48 -10.89
CA PRO A 119 -11.43 5.09 -10.61
C PRO A 119 -11.65 5.00 -9.09
N GLU A 120 -12.79 5.52 -8.62
CA GLU A 120 -13.16 5.43 -7.21
C GLU A 120 -13.34 3.97 -6.78
N ASN A 121 -12.72 3.60 -5.65
CA ASN A 121 -12.88 2.30 -5.00
C ASN A 121 -12.49 1.06 -5.84
N LEU A 122 -11.77 1.24 -6.94
CA LEU A 122 -11.25 0.13 -7.74
C LEU A 122 -9.74 -0.06 -7.53
N PRO A 123 -9.25 -1.32 -7.57
CA PRO A 123 -7.83 -1.59 -7.44
C PRO A 123 -7.08 -1.22 -8.72
N LEU A 124 -5.85 -0.74 -8.55
CA LEU A 124 -4.85 -0.73 -9.61
C LEU A 124 -4.49 -2.19 -9.92
N VAL A 125 -4.71 -2.65 -11.15
CA VAL A 125 -4.29 -3.98 -11.56
C VAL A 125 -3.00 -3.83 -12.35
N GLU A 126 -1.90 -4.42 -11.89
CA GLU A 126 -0.63 -4.44 -12.61
C GLU A 126 -0.50 -5.67 -13.50
N CYS A 127 0.37 -5.64 -14.50
CA CYS A 127 0.69 -6.84 -15.28
C CYS A 127 1.17 -7.95 -14.34
N SER A 128 0.57 -9.13 -14.46
CA SER A 128 0.91 -10.30 -13.64
C SER A 128 2.32 -10.83 -13.96
N PRO A 129 2.92 -11.61 -13.04
CA PRO A 129 4.12 -12.40 -13.35
C PRO A 129 3.92 -13.41 -14.50
N ALA A 130 2.68 -13.79 -14.82
CA ALA A 130 2.35 -14.65 -15.95
C ALA A 130 2.37 -13.92 -17.32
N CYS A 131 2.36 -12.58 -17.33
CA CYS A 131 2.50 -11.79 -18.55
C CYS A 131 3.89 -11.99 -19.19
N THR A 132 3.95 -12.04 -20.52
CA THR A 132 5.23 -12.11 -21.25
C THR A 132 5.95 -10.76 -21.38
N CYS A 133 5.34 -9.69 -20.88
CA CYS A 133 5.98 -8.37 -20.84
C CYS A 133 7.20 -8.38 -19.91
N TYR A 134 8.26 -7.71 -20.37
CA TYR A 134 9.56 -7.64 -19.72
C TYR A 134 9.51 -7.01 -18.30
N ASP A 135 10.58 -7.18 -17.52
CA ASP A 135 10.62 -6.79 -16.10
C ASP A 135 10.40 -5.29 -15.88
N GLN A 136 10.87 -4.44 -16.78
CA GLN A 136 10.67 -2.98 -16.77
C GLN A 136 9.35 -2.57 -17.46
N CYS A 137 8.33 -3.42 -17.41
CA CYS A 137 7.01 -3.16 -17.96
C CYS A 137 6.40 -1.90 -17.34
N ALA A 138 5.82 -1.05 -18.18
CA ALA A 138 5.24 0.22 -17.77
C ALA A 138 3.99 0.11 -16.86
N LYS A 139 3.56 -1.13 -16.58
CA LYS A 139 2.44 -1.51 -15.73
C LYS A 139 2.86 -2.43 -14.57
N LYS A 140 4.14 -2.42 -14.18
CA LYS A 140 4.71 -3.20 -13.06
C LYS A 140 5.47 -2.28 -12.07
N VAL A 141 4.87 -1.16 -11.67
CA VAL A 141 5.53 -0.16 -10.82
C VAL A 141 5.73 -0.67 -9.39
N THR A 142 4.67 -1.16 -8.74
CA THR A 142 4.72 -1.60 -7.33
C THR A 142 5.53 -2.88 -7.14
N GLN A 143 5.63 -3.70 -8.20
CA GLN A 143 6.46 -4.91 -8.24
C GLN A 143 7.96 -4.61 -8.19
N GLY A 144 8.40 -3.39 -8.53
CA GLY A 144 9.81 -2.99 -8.47
C GLY A 144 10.36 -2.79 -7.06
N GLY A 145 9.49 -2.77 -6.04
CA GLY A 145 9.86 -2.54 -4.65
C GLY A 145 10.30 -1.09 -4.37
N VAL A 146 10.95 -0.88 -3.23
CA VAL A 146 11.32 0.46 -2.77
C VAL A 146 12.51 1.01 -3.56
N CYS A 147 12.27 2.09 -4.30
CA CYS A 147 13.28 2.78 -5.13
C CYS A 147 13.53 4.24 -4.69
N VAL A 148 12.93 4.67 -3.59
CA VAL A 148 13.06 6.04 -3.05
C VAL A 148 14.09 6.04 -1.90
N PRO A 149 14.96 7.07 -1.80
CA PRO A 149 15.88 7.20 -0.69
C PRO A 149 15.13 7.60 0.59
N LEU A 150 14.92 6.62 1.46
CA LEU A 150 14.15 6.75 2.69
C LEU A 150 15.02 6.46 3.91
N SER A 151 14.71 7.10 5.03
CA SER A 151 15.30 6.77 6.33
C SER A 151 14.27 6.77 7.44
N VAL A 152 14.44 5.86 8.40
CA VAL A 152 13.65 5.86 9.64
C VAL A 152 14.43 6.63 10.70
N ARG A 153 13.77 7.62 11.31
CA ARG A 153 14.37 8.49 12.33
C ARG A 153 13.39 8.73 13.46
N ARG A 154 13.86 9.30 14.57
CA ARG A 154 12.96 9.76 15.63
C ARG A 154 12.11 10.92 15.09
N ALA A 155 10.79 10.76 15.21
CA ALA A 155 9.83 11.81 14.92
C ALA A 155 9.31 12.42 16.23
N ALA A 156 8.32 13.31 16.14
CA ALA A 156 7.63 13.82 17.32
C ALA A 156 7.02 12.68 18.15
N TYR A 157 6.61 11.58 17.50
CA TYR A 157 6.04 10.38 18.13
C TYR A 157 6.75 9.13 17.64
N GLY A 158 7.55 8.53 18.52
CA GLY A 158 8.28 7.31 18.20
C GLY A 158 9.22 7.47 17.01
N LEU A 159 9.12 6.53 16.08
CA LEU A 159 9.87 6.52 14.83
C LEU A 159 8.97 7.00 13.69
N GLY A 160 9.55 7.71 12.73
CA GLY A 160 8.90 8.16 11.51
C GLY A 160 9.73 7.81 10.28
N LEU A 161 9.09 7.73 9.12
CA LEU A 161 9.74 7.56 7.83
C LEU A 161 9.95 8.92 7.16
N PHE A 162 11.13 9.17 6.63
CA PHE A 162 11.49 10.44 6.02
C PHE A 162 12.05 10.23 4.62
N TYR A 163 11.75 11.16 3.72
CA TYR A 163 12.41 11.24 2.42
C TYR A 163 13.77 11.92 2.58
N THR A 164 14.86 11.21 2.34
CA THR A 164 16.23 11.69 2.60
C THR A 164 17.12 11.46 1.38
N PRO A 165 16.91 12.21 0.30
CA PRO A 165 17.72 12.08 -0.90
C PRO A 165 19.14 12.58 -0.67
N GLN A 166 20.10 12.09 -1.45
CA GLN A 166 21.48 12.58 -1.38
C GLN A 166 21.61 14.03 -1.87
N GLU A 167 20.87 14.35 -2.93
CA GLU A 167 20.73 15.70 -3.46
C GLU A 167 19.38 16.29 -3.05
N PRO A 168 19.27 17.61 -2.85
CA PRO A 168 18.05 18.26 -2.34
C PRO A 168 16.94 18.36 -3.41
N LEU A 169 16.63 17.25 -4.07
CA LEU A 169 15.60 17.12 -5.08
C LEU A 169 14.24 16.91 -4.43
N VAL A 170 13.20 17.45 -5.06
CA VAL A 170 11.82 17.25 -4.63
C VAL A 170 11.35 15.87 -5.12
N LEU A 171 10.68 15.11 -4.25
CA LEU A 171 9.99 13.89 -4.66
C LEU A 171 8.63 14.25 -5.26
N PRO A 172 8.33 13.91 -6.52
CA PRO A 172 7.07 14.31 -7.17
C PRO A 172 5.82 13.65 -6.57
N LYS A 173 4.64 14.29 -6.74
CA LYS A 173 3.30 13.70 -6.54
C LYS A 173 3.16 12.42 -7.39
N GLY A 174 2.51 11.40 -6.86
CA GLY A 174 2.26 10.13 -7.53
C GLY A 174 3.44 9.15 -7.49
N THR A 175 4.52 9.46 -6.77
CA THR A 175 5.67 8.56 -6.66
C THR A 175 5.33 7.39 -5.75
N PHE A 176 5.57 6.16 -6.21
CA PHE A 176 5.49 4.97 -5.38
C PHE A 176 6.57 4.97 -4.31
N LEU A 177 6.19 4.74 -3.05
CA LEU A 177 7.10 4.72 -1.91
C LEU A 177 7.43 3.29 -1.49
N SER A 178 6.39 2.52 -1.17
CA SER A 178 6.50 1.15 -0.69
C SER A 178 5.11 0.51 -0.68
N LEU A 179 5.06 -0.82 -0.58
CA LEU A 179 3.86 -1.48 -0.10
C LEU A 179 3.68 -1.22 1.40
N TYR A 180 2.48 -1.34 1.93
CA TYR A 180 2.27 -1.55 3.36
C TYR A 180 2.29 -3.05 3.61
N ALA A 181 3.48 -3.62 3.83
CA ALA A 181 3.67 -5.07 3.90
C ALA A 181 3.72 -5.58 5.34
N GLY A 182 3.05 -6.71 5.56
CA GLY A 182 3.01 -7.42 6.82
C GLY A 182 2.32 -8.77 6.70
N GLU A 183 1.84 -9.28 7.83
CA GLU A 183 1.05 -10.51 7.90
C GLU A 183 -0.42 -10.21 7.60
N TYR A 184 -0.99 -10.92 6.63
CA TYR A 184 -2.41 -10.87 6.31
C TYR A 184 -3.17 -11.73 7.31
N LEU A 185 -4.15 -11.10 7.96
CA LEU A 185 -4.91 -11.70 9.05
C LEU A 185 -6.37 -11.90 8.67
N THR A 186 -6.97 -12.94 9.20
CA THR A 186 -8.43 -13.05 9.29
C THR A 186 -8.97 -12.01 10.28
N GLN A 187 -10.27 -11.74 10.22
CA GLN A 187 -10.90 -10.82 11.17
C GLN A 187 -10.72 -11.30 12.62
N SER A 188 -10.85 -12.61 12.86
CA SER A 188 -10.67 -13.20 14.19
C SER A 188 -9.23 -13.07 14.72
N GLU A 189 -8.23 -13.24 13.85
CA GLU A 189 -6.83 -13.03 14.17
C GLU A 189 -6.55 -11.55 14.48
N ALA A 190 -7.08 -10.64 13.66
CA ALA A 190 -6.93 -9.20 13.87
C ALA A 190 -7.51 -8.77 15.23
N HIS A 191 -8.73 -9.20 15.55
CA HIS A 191 -9.39 -8.93 16.83
C HIS A 191 -8.59 -9.50 18.02
N SER A 192 -8.14 -10.75 17.89
CA SER A 192 -7.36 -11.43 18.93
C SER A 192 -6.04 -10.71 19.20
N ARG A 193 -5.34 -10.27 18.14
CA ARG A 193 -4.08 -9.53 18.27
C ARG A 193 -4.29 -8.15 18.88
N TRP A 194 -5.35 -7.43 18.49
CA TRP A 194 -5.71 -6.13 19.07
C TRP A 194 -5.97 -6.25 20.58
N SER A 195 -6.81 -7.20 20.97
CA SER A 195 -7.20 -7.42 22.38
C SER A 195 -6.02 -7.83 23.27
N ALA A 196 -4.98 -8.44 22.70
CA ALA A 196 -3.79 -8.84 23.43
C ALA A 196 -2.76 -7.70 23.63
N ILE A 197 -2.96 -6.51 23.05
CA ILE A 197 -2.00 -5.40 23.17
C ILE A 197 -2.00 -4.85 24.60
N SER A 198 -0.89 -5.05 25.31
CA SER A 198 -0.69 -4.49 26.64
C SER A 198 -0.18 -3.04 26.59
N VAL A 199 -0.35 -2.29 27.67
CA VAL A 199 0.27 -0.95 27.83
C VAL A 199 1.79 -1.02 27.66
N LYS A 200 2.43 -2.06 28.21
CA LYS A 200 3.88 -2.29 28.09
C LYS A 200 4.33 -2.51 26.64
N ASP A 201 3.47 -3.05 25.79
CA ASP A 201 3.76 -3.20 24.37
C ASP A 201 3.70 -1.86 23.65
N LYS A 202 2.70 -1.02 23.95
CA LYS A 202 2.60 0.34 23.42
C LYS A 202 3.87 1.16 23.76
N GLU A 203 4.33 1.10 25.00
CA GLU A 203 5.56 1.77 25.46
C GLU A 203 6.84 1.30 24.75
N LYS A 204 6.87 0.05 24.27
CA LYS A 204 8.01 -0.55 23.55
C LYS A 204 7.94 -0.36 22.03
N GLY A 205 7.01 0.46 21.52
CA GLY A 205 6.80 0.60 20.07
C GLY A 205 6.23 -0.66 19.42
N ARG A 206 5.50 -1.47 20.19
CA ARG A 206 4.79 -2.68 19.76
C ARG A 206 3.28 -2.48 19.92
N GLY A 207 2.80 -1.26 19.65
CA GLY A 207 1.39 -0.91 19.65
C GLY A 207 0.62 -1.57 18.50
N ASN A 208 -0.58 -1.07 18.23
CA ASN A 208 -1.34 -1.54 17.07
C ASN A 208 -0.75 -0.94 15.79
N TYR A 209 -0.34 -1.82 14.88
CA TYR A 209 0.05 -1.46 13.52
C TYR A 209 -0.89 -2.08 12.49
N THR A 210 -1.94 -2.78 12.91
CA THR A 210 -2.87 -3.45 12.00
C THR A 210 -3.60 -2.43 11.15
N LEU A 211 -3.33 -2.47 9.85
CA LEU A 211 -4.06 -1.75 8.84
C LEU A 211 -5.23 -2.61 8.39
N SER A 212 -6.44 -2.17 8.70
CA SER A 212 -7.66 -2.79 8.18
C SER A 212 -8.11 -1.97 7.00
N LEU A 213 -8.38 -2.56 5.84
CA LEU A 213 -8.91 -1.85 4.68
C LEU A 213 -10.19 -2.52 4.22
N ARG A 214 -11.25 -1.73 4.06
CA ARG A 214 -12.55 -2.20 3.62
C ARG A 214 -12.67 -2.01 2.11
N THR A 215 -12.82 -3.10 1.37
CA THR A 215 -13.16 -3.11 -0.04
C THR A 215 -14.62 -3.55 -0.20
N PRO A 216 -15.28 -3.28 -1.35
CA PRO A 216 -16.61 -3.81 -1.61
C PRO A 216 -16.62 -5.34 -1.48
N GLY A 217 -17.22 -5.88 -0.42
CA GLY A 217 -17.33 -7.33 -0.20
C GLY A 217 -16.20 -8.00 0.61
N GLN A 218 -15.14 -7.28 1.01
CA GLN A 218 -14.09 -7.86 1.88
C GLN A 218 -13.46 -6.81 2.80
N THR A 219 -12.96 -7.23 3.96
CA THR A 219 -12.00 -6.44 4.75
C THR A 219 -10.66 -7.17 4.79
N ILE A 220 -9.59 -6.46 4.47
CA ILE A 220 -8.22 -6.98 4.50
C ILE A 220 -7.54 -6.42 5.72
N HIS A 221 -6.95 -7.28 6.55
CA HIS A 221 -6.18 -6.88 7.72
C HIS A 221 -4.71 -7.21 7.51
N ILE A 222 -3.84 -6.21 7.64
CA ILE A 222 -2.39 -6.35 7.47
C ILE A 222 -1.71 -5.91 8.76
N ASP A 223 -1.00 -6.81 9.44
CA ASP A 223 -0.27 -6.51 10.68
C ASP A 223 1.25 -6.58 10.46
N PRO A 224 1.95 -5.43 10.43
CA PRO A 224 3.40 -5.36 10.30
C PRO A 224 4.12 -5.26 11.65
N ARG A 225 3.51 -5.69 12.76
CA ARG A 225 4.10 -5.57 14.10
C ARG A 225 5.40 -6.35 14.25
N TRP A 226 5.44 -7.59 13.75
CA TRP A 226 6.59 -8.50 13.89
C TRP A 226 7.25 -8.84 12.57
N LYS A 227 6.50 -8.86 11.47
CA LYS A 227 7.04 -9.01 10.12
C LYS A 227 6.46 -7.92 9.26
N GLY A 228 7.29 -7.07 8.66
CA GLY A 228 6.79 -5.97 7.83
C GLY A 228 7.89 -5.20 7.15
N ASN A 229 7.53 -4.05 6.57
CA ASN A 229 8.47 -3.24 5.79
C ASN A 229 8.54 -1.77 6.26
N VAL A 230 9.19 -0.91 5.48
CA VAL A 230 9.30 0.54 5.79
C VAL A 230 7.94 1.23 5.94
N GLY A 231 6.88 0.69 5.33
CA GLY A 231 5.52 1.22 5.39
C GLY A 231 4.98 1.37 6.82
N ARG A 232 5.42 0.49 7.75
CA ARG A 232 4.99 0.54 9.16
C ARG A 232 5.42 1.80 9.93
N PHE A 233 6.39 2.55 9.39
CA PHE A 233 6.97 3.74 10.03
C PHE A 233 6.35 5.05 9.55
N LEU A 234 5.41 5.04 8.60
CA LEU A 234 4.68 6.25 8.27
C LEU A 234 3.72 6.57 9.42
N ASN A 235 3.87 7.76 10.00
CA ASN A 235 3.01 8.23 11.05
C ASN A 235 1.69 8.78 10.52
N HIS A 236 0.75 8.99 11.44
CA HIS A 236 -0.52 9.64 11.12
C HIS A 236 -0.37 11.16 10.95
N SER A 237 -0.97 11.70 9.89
CA SER A 237 -1.31 13.12 9.78
C SER A 237 -2.76 13.33 9.33
N CYS A 238 -3.41 14.37 9.87
CA CYS A 238 -4.73 14.83 9.41
C CYS A 238 -4.63 15.61 8.08
N GLU A 239 -3.45 16.13 7.74
CA GLU A 239 -3.12 16.69 6.42
C GLU A 239 -1.94 15.88 5.85
N PRO A 240 -2.16 14.63 5.43
CA PRO A 240 -1.10 13.73 5.01
C PRO A 240 -0.49 14.14 3.67
N ASN A 241 0.75 13.71 3.45
CA ASN A 241 1.45 13.88 2.18
C ASN A 241 1.57 12.57 1.37
N CYS A 242 1.04 11.47 1.91
CA CYS A 242 0.92 10.17 1.26
C CYS A 242 -0.54 9.70 1.20
N VAL A 243 -0.83 8.82 0.26
CA VAL A 243 -2.12 8.16 0.06
C VAL A 243 -1.92 6.67 -0.16
N LEU A 244 -2.92 5.86 0.22
CA LEU A 244 -2.93 4.43 0.03
C LEU A 244 -3.83 4.07 -1.15
N HIS A 245 -3.38 3.16 -2.01
CA HIS A 245 -4.21 2.59 -3.08
C HIS A 245 -4.09 1.07 -3.09
N TYR A 246 -5.19 0.41 -3.46
CA TYR A 246 -5.17 -1.03 -3.69
C TYR A 246 -4.40 -1.33 -4.96
N VAL A 247 -3.54 -2.33 -4.90
CA VAL A 247 -2.86 -2.87 -6.09
C VAL A 247 -2.99 -4.38 -6.14
N ARG A 248 -3.24 -4.93 -7.32
CA ARG A 248 -3.32 -6.37 -7.58
C ARG A 248 -2.27 -6.80 -8.61
N TRP A 249 -1.59 -7.88 -8.29
CA TRP A 249 -0.72 -8.65 -9.16
C TRP A 249 -0.41 -9.99 -8.48
N GLY A 250 -0.02 -11.00 -9.26
CA GLY A 250 0.28 -12.34 -8.75
C GLY A 250 -0.21 -13.42 -9.70
N ILE A 251 -0.26 -14.65 -9.20
CA ILE A 251 -0.88 -15.79 -9.89
C ILE A 251 -2.41 -15.64 -9.79
N GLY A 252 -3.15 -16.01 -10.84
CA GLY A 252 -4.61 -15.79 -10.91
C GLY A 252 -4.98 -14.32 -11.11
N ARG A 253 -6.04 -13.85 -10.41
CA ARG A 253 -6.43 -12.43 -10.33
C ARG A 253 -5.54 -11.63 -9.38
N GLY A 254 -4.76 -12.31 -8.57
CA GLY A 254 -3.79 -11.74 -7.66
C GLY A 254 -4.42 -11.14 -6.41
N TRP A 255 -3.67 -11.18 -5.32
CA TRP A 255 -4.11 -10.64 -4.05
C TRP A 255 -4.05 -9.12 -4.01
N ALA A 256 -5.06 -8.52 -3.39
CA ALA A 256 -5.07 -7.09 -3.12
C ALA A 256 -3.99 -6.75 -2.07
N ARG A 257 -3.10 -5.85 -2.46
CA ARG A 257 -2.07 -5.22 -1.64
C ARG A 257 -2.37 -3.75 -1.46
N VAL A 258 -1.66 -3.14 -0.53
CA VAL A 258 -1.74 -1.71 -0.28
C VAL A 258 -0.44 -1.08 -0.71
N ALA A 259 -0.51 -0.20 -1.70
CA ALA A 259 0.61 0.59 -2.18
C ALA A 259 0.51 2.01 -1.63
N ILE A 260 1.64 2.56 -1.21
CA ILE A 260 1.77 3.90 -0.65
C ILE A 260 2.35 4.80 -1.74
N PHE A 261 1.63 5.87 -2.08
CA PHE A 261 2.06 6.87 -3.05
C PHE A 261 2.11 8.26 -2.41
N THR A 262 2.95 9.16 -2.93
CA THR A 262 2.92 10.58 -2.55
C THR A 262 1.66 11.24 -3.14
N ASN A 263 0.92 12.02 -2.34
CA ASN A 263 -0.28 12.74 -2.82
C ASN A 263 0.02 14.20 -3.24
N ARG A 264 1.24 14.65 -2.97
CA ARG A 264 1.80 15.94 -3.39
C ARG A 264 3.32 15.81 -3.52
N ASN A 265 3.95 16.88 -3.98
CA ASN A 265 5.41 16.99 -3.96
C ASN A 265 5.93 17.00 -2.51
N ILE A 266 6.99 16.24 -2.25
CA ILE A 266 7.64 16.10 -0.94
C ILE A 266 9.01 16.76 -0.97
N ARG A 267 9.32 17.57 0.04
CA ARG A 267 10.64 18.20 0.16
C ARG A 267 11.65 17.23 0.76
N PRO A 268 12.96 17.37 0.46
CA PRO A 268 14.00 16.69 1.21
C PRO A 268 13.80 16.84 2.71
N GLU A 269 14.06 15.78 3.44
CA GLU A 269 13.98 15.67 4.90
C GLU A 269 12.56 15.76 5.48
N GLU A 270 11.52 15.78 4.66
CA GLU A 270 10.13 15.81 5.12
C GLU A 270 9.66 14.43 5.64
N GLU A 271 8.88 14.43 6.73
CA GLU A 271 8.25 13.21 7.27
C GLU A 271 7.12 12.75 6.36
N LEU A 272 7.09 11.46 6.05
CA LEU A 272 6.07 10.82 5.24
C LEU A 272 4.95 10.31 6.14
N THR A 273 3.73 10.76 5.86
CA THR A 273 2.55 10.50 6.69
C THR A 273 1.32 10.17 5.84
N PHE A 274 0.44 9.32 6.36
CA PHE A 274 -0.87 9.06 5.75
C PHE A 274 -2.00 9.21 6.77
N ASP A 275 -3.23 9.30 6.28
CA ASP A 275 -4.41 9.35 7.15
C ASP A 275 -4.84 7.93 7.53
N TYR A 276 -4.71 7.59 8.82
CA TYR A 276 -5.06 6.26 9.32
C TYR A 276 -6.57 5.96 9.19
N ALA A 277 -7.44 6.98 9.16
CA ALA A 277 -8.89 6.79 8.99
C ALA A 277 -9.26 6.48 7.54
N ASN A 278 -8.61 7.16 6.58
CA ASN A 278 -8.87 6.94 5.17
C ASN A 278 -8.39 5.54 4.74
N ALA A 279 -7.29 5.09 5.33
CA ALA A 279 -6.82 3.72 5.16
C ALA A 279 -7.82 2.67 5.62
N SER A 280 -8.59 2.94 6.68
CA SER A 280 -9.64 2.05 7.20
C SER A 280 -11.00 2.16 6.51
N GLY A 281 -11.11 3.01 5.48
CA GLY A 281 -12.37 3.26 4.79
C GLY A 281 -13.41 3.95 5.67
N GLN A 282 -12.99 4.63 6.75
CA GLN A 282 -13.89 5.32 7.67
C GLN A 282 -14.08 6.78 7.24
N CYS A 283 -15.34 7.18 7.06
CA CYS A 283 -15.73 8.55 7.34
C CYS A 283 -15.58 8.77 8.84
N GLN A 284 -14.77 9.74 9.25
CA GLN A 284 -14.69 10.08 10.67
C GLN A 284 -16.05 10.52 11.16
N LEU A 285 -16.50 9.90 12.26
CA LEU A 285 -17.53 10.48 13.09
C LEU A 285 -17.02 11.86 13.52
N THR A 286 -17.63 12.92 12.98
CA THR A 286 -17.37 14.29 13.40
C THR A 286 -17.80 14.48 14.87
N ASP A 287 -17.33 15.54 15.51
CA ASP A 287 -17.64 15.89 16.92
C ASP A 287 -19.12 15.74 17.32
N GLN A 288 -20.05 15.81 16.36
CA GLN A 288 -21.50 15.68 16.60
C GLN A 288 -21.99 14.25 16.89
N LEU A 289 -21.27 13.19 16.51
CA LEU A 289 -21.64 11.80 16.81
C LEU A 289 -20.91 11.24 18.05
N LEU A 290 -20.14 12.08 18.73
CA LEU A 290 -19.25 11.70 19.83
C LEU A 290 -19.81 11.97 21.23
N GLU A 291 -20.93 12.70 21.36
CA GLU A 291 -21.57 12.93 22.66
C GLU A 291 -22.26 11.65 23.21
N GLU A 292 -22.49 10.63 22.38
CA GLU A 292 -23.19 9.38 22.78
C GLU A 292 -22.24 8.21 23.13
N SER A 293 -20.93 8.34 22.87
CA SER A 293 -19.93 7.29 23.15
C SER A 293 -19.35 7.44 24.57
N THR A 294 -19.82 6.61 25.50
CA THR A 294 -19.51 6.68 26.94
C THR A 294 -18.12 6.18 27.36
N THR A 295 -17.15 6.04 26.45
CA THR A 295 -15.80 5.49 26.76
C THR A 295 -14.67 6.45 26.38
N SER A 296 -14.68 7.64 27.00
CA SER A 296 -13.66 8.69 26.80
C SER A 296 -12.24 8.33 27.32
N THR A 297 -12.05 7.18 27.98
CA THR A 297 -10.80 6.83 28.68
C THR A 297 -9.74 6.10 27.85
N GLU A 298 -10.02 5.64 26.63
CA GLU A 298 -9.08 4.82 25.84
C GLU A 298 -8.56 5.47 24.54
N ARG A 299 -8.95 6.71 24.23
CA ARG A 299 -8.54 7.38 22.99
C ARG A 299 -7.13 7.97 23.08
N THR A 300 -6.35 7.77 22.01
CA THR A 300 -5.02 8.38 21.87
C THR A 300 -5.13 9.75 21.21
N ARG A 301 -4.53 10.79 21.78
CA ARG A 301 -4.50 12.13 21.17
C ARG A 301 -3.75 12.11 19.84
N CYS A 302 -4.30 12.78 18.82
CA CYS A 302 -3.57 13.03 17.60
C CYS A 302 -2.61 14.19 17.83
N LEU A 303 -1.38 14.02 17.37
CA LEU A 303 -0.33 14.97 17.61
C LEU A 303 0.42 15.36 16.33
N CYS A 304 -0.24 15.24 15.17
CA CYS A 304 0.34 15.53 13.86
C CYS A 304 0.77 17.00 13.66
N GLY A 305 0.37 17.92 14.54
CA GLY A 305 0.79 19.32 14.52
C GLY A 305 0.18 20.17 13.39
N THR A 306 -0.75 19.63 12.60
CA THR A 306 -1.42 20.34 11.52
C THR A 306 -2.49 21.30 12.02
N ASN A 307 -2.77 22.37 11.25
CA ASN A 307 -3.82 23.34 11.62
C ASN A 307 -5.22 22.75 11.51
N ARG A 308 -5.41 21.72 10.67
CA ARG A 308 -6.67 20.98 10.51
C ARG A 308 -6.67 19.65 11.28
N CYS A 309 -5.92 19.58 12.38
CA CYS A 309 -5.87 18.40 13.23
C CYS A 309 -7.24 18.08 13.85
N ARG A 310 -7.62 16.81 13.85
CA ARG A 310 -8.91 16.31 14.37
C ARG A 310 -8.84 15.96 15.87
N GLY A 311 -7.71 16.24 16.51
CA GLY A 311 -7.50 16.11 17.96
C GLY A 311 -7.26 14.69 18.47
N TRP A 312 -7.74 13.66 17.79
CA TRP A 312 -7.67 12.26 18.21
C TRP A 312 -7.19 11.34 17.08
N MET A 313 -6.47 10.28 17.45
CA MET A 313 -6.13 9.21 16.52
C MET A 313 -7.41 8.50 16.07
N PRO A 314 -7.53 8.11 14.78
CA PRO A 314 -8.64 7.29 14.30
C PRO A 314 -8.82 6.01 15.13
N PHE A 315 -10.06 5.62 15.35
CA PHE A 315 -10.43 4.44 16.13
C PHE A 315 -11.43 3.60 15.34
N ASP A 316 -11.11 2.31 15.13
CA ASP A 316 -12.05 1.36 14.55
C ASP A 316 -12.75 0.59 15.65
N GLU A 317 -14.02 0.92 15.90
CA GLU A 317 -14.87 0.24 16.89
C GLU A 317 -15.27 -1.18 16.44
N TYR A 318 -15.06 -1.51 15.16
CA TYR A 318 -15.51 -2.76 14.54
C TYR A 318 -14.38 -3.76 14.29
N LEU A 319 -13.20 -3.54 14.90
CA LEU A 319 -12.11 -4.51 14.95
C LEU A 319 -12.31 -5.54 16.07
#